data_AF-A0A844D700-F1
#
_entry.id   AF-A0A844D700-F1
#
_cell.length_a   1.000
_cell.length_b   1.000
_cell.length_c   1.000
_cell.angle_alpha   90.00
_cell.angle_beta   90.00
_cell.angle_gamma   90.00
#
_symmetry.space_group_name_H-M   'P 1'
#
loop_
_entity.id
_entity.type
_entity.pdbx_description
1 polymer ?
#
loop_
_entity_poly.entity_id
_entity_poly.type
_entity_poly.pdbx_seq_one_letter_code
_entity_poly.pdbx_strand_id
1 'polypeptide(L)'
;MLKKTKLAGFAEFGHERTLMESIARNQCMNNSQNFTGWSSPRRLSELGEFYEIVKANPESVTDSEFIQKITGAFWPTNCSAFVEQSFSIIAPGCAMRPHLIRQLIAYPIEAMIAGGLLDENDVISQGMAYVNNPQPYVQPTPDGKRWLLEQWPKLELLAVEVYRQKYYEALN
;
A
#
# COMPACT_ATOMS: atom_id res chain seq x y z
N MET A 1 -17.03 73.87 25.10
CA MET A 1 -18.04 73.27 24.19
C MET A 1 -17.45 72.02 23.56
N LEU A 2 -18.22 70.92 23.55
CA LEU A 2 -17.85 69.58 23.09
C LEU A 2 -17.48 69.46 21.60
N LYS A 3 -16.67 68.42 21.29
CA LYS A 3 -16.79 67.38 20.21
C LYS A 3 -15.37 66.96 19.77
N LYS A 4 -15.00 65.72 19.48
CA LYS A 4 -15.67 64.41 19.30
C LYS A 4 -14.57 63.33 19.30
N THR A 5 -14.78 62.24 20.02
CA THR A 5 -14.01 60.98 19.92
C THR A 5 -14.40 60.25 18.63
N LYS A 6 -13.45 59.64 17.90
CA LYS A 6 -13.75 58.67 16.83
C LYS A 6 -12.89 57.42 16.98
N LEU A 7 -13.59 56.28 16.98
CA LEU A 7 -13.19 54.92 17.24
C LEU A 7 -12.34 54.28 16.13
N ALA A 8 -11.53 53.31 16.56
CA ALA A 8 -10.80 52.32 15.77
C ALA A 8 -11.73 51.38 14.98
N GLY A 9 -11.21 50.79 13.91
CA GLY A 9 -11.89 49.76 13.12
C GLY A 9 -10.93 48.89 12.31
N PHE A 10 -10.60 47.73 12.89
CA PHE A 10 -10.45 46.38 12.30
C PHE A 10 -10.00 46.22 10.84
N ALA A 11 -8.86 45.54 10.63
CA ALA A 11 -8.55 44.80 9.41
C ALA A 11 -7.44 43.73 9.61
N GLU A 12 -7.70 42.66 10.37
CA GLU A 12 -6.78 41.51 10.45
C GLU A 12 -7.58 40.19 10.55
N PHE A 13 -8.20 39.72 9.45
CA PHE A 13 -8.86 38.40 9.44
C PHE A 13 -8.84 37.68 8.09
N GLY A 14 -7.92 38.06 7.18
CA GLY A 14 -7.85 37.54 5.81
C GLY A 14 -6.56 36.82 5.41
N HIS A 15 -5.48 36.90 6.19
CA HIS A 15 -4.17 36.34 5.81
C HIS A 15 -3.89 34.94 6.38
N GLU A 16 -4.46 34.59 7.54
CA GLU A 16 -4.17 33.30 8.21
C GLU A 16 -4.87 32.11 7.55
N ARG A 17 -6.06 32.30 6.98
CA ARG A 17 -6.84 31.22 6.33
C ARG A 17 -6.16 30.72 5.05
N THR A 18 -5.57 31.63 4.28
CA THR A 18 -4.84 31.32 3.05
C THR A 18 -3.51 30.62 3.32
N LEU A 19 -2.86 30.93 4.45
CA LEU A 19 -1.60 30.31 4.84
C LEU A 19 -1.81 28.86 5.31
N MET A 20 -2.85 28.60 6.12
CA MET A 20 -3.16 27.23 6.56
C MET A 20 -3.61 26.33 5.40
N GLU A 21 -4.41 26.84 4.45
CA GLU A 21 -4.76 26.07 3.24
C GLU A 21 -3.57 25.84 2.30
N SER A 22 -2.61 26.76 2.25
CA SER A 22 -1.38 26.63 1.48
C SER A 22 -0.41 25.62 2.12
N ILE A 23 -0.31 25.60 3.44
CA ILE A 23 0.51 24.64 4.19
C ILE A 23 -0.11 23.23 4.09
N ALA A 24 -1.43 23.10 4.22
CA ALA A 24 -2.11 21.82 4.03
C ALA A 24 -1.95 21.27 2.60
N ARG A 25 -2.04 22.14 1.58
CA ARG A 25 -1.78 21.75 0.18
C ARG A 25 -0.32 21.37 -0.06
N ASN A 26 0.65 22.10 0.50
CA ASN A 26 2.07 21.80 0.34
C ASN A 26 2.52 20.56 1.15
N GLN A 27 1.91 20.27 2.30
CA GLN A 27 2.13 19.03 3.05
C GLN A 27 1.57 17.80 2.30
N CYS A 28 0.43 17.96 1.61
CA CYS A 28 -0.13 16.91 0.77
C CYS A 28 0.78 16.59 -0.44
N MET A 29 1.49 17.58 -0.98
CA MET A 29 2.44 17.36 -2.08
C MET A 29 3.80 16.77 -1.65
N ASN A 30 4.26 17.00 -0.42
CA ASN A 30 5.54 16.47 0.05
C ASN A 30 5.49 15.02 0.58
N ASN A 31 4.32 14.53 1.01
CA ASN A 31 4.18 13.13 1.48
C ASN A 31 4.07 12.10 0.35
N SER A 32 3.87 12.54 -0.90
CA SER A 32 3.60 11.66 -2.05
C SER A 32 4.81 10.87 -2.57
N GLN A 33 5.96 10.87 -1.89
CA GLN A 33 7.18 10.24 -2.41
C GLN A 33 7.16 8.70 -2.38
N ASN A 34 6.39 8.07 -1.48
CA ASN A 34 6.43 6.62 -1.28
C ASN A 34 5.84 5.84 -2.48
N PHE A 35 4.97 6.47 -3.29
CA PHE A 35 4.26 5.81 -4.40
C PHE A 35 4.53 6.46 -5.76
N THR A 36 5.60 7.25 -5.90
CA THR A 36 5.95 7.97 -7.14
C THR A 36 6.09 7.08 -8.40
N GLY A 37 6.43 5.80 -8.22
CA GLY A 37 6.51 4.81 -9.32
C GLY A 37 5.16 4.23 -9.75
N TRP A 38 4.06 4.53 -9.04
CA TRP A 38 2.73 3.97 -9.27
C TRP A 38 1.83 4.94 -10.04
N SER A 39 2.32 5.50 -11.15
CA SER A 39 1.56 6.45 -11.99
C SER A 39 0.66 5.77 -13.03
N SER A 40 0.92 4.50 -13.36
CA SER A 40 0.15 3.70 -14.30
C SER A 40 0.23 2.21 -13.90
N PRO A 41 -0.86 1.43 -14.00
CA PRO A 41 -2.23 1.86 -14.35
C PRO A 41 -2.87 2.76 -13.27
N ARG A 42 -3.89 3.54 -13.62
CA ARG A 42 -4.59 4.48 -12.71
C ARG A 42 -5.02 3.87 -11.36
N ARG A 43 -5.36 2.58 -11.33
CA ARG A 43 -5.70 1.87 -10.10
C ARG A 43 -4.54 1.82 -9.08
N LEU A 44 -3.29 1.79 -9.54
CA LEU A 44 -2.13 1.86 -8.67
C LEU A 44 -1.96 3.27 -8.09
N SER A 45 -2.16 4.32 -8.88
CA SER A 45 -2.07 5.69 -8.37
C SER A 45 -3.13 5.95 -7.31
N GLU A 46 -4.38 5.51 -7.56
CA GLU A 46 -5.48 5.59 -6.60
C GLU A 46 -5.22 4.77 -5.33
N LEU A 47 -4.59 3.59 -5.45
CA LEU A 47 -4.19 2.80 -4.30
C LEU A 47 -3.05 3.48 -3.49
N GLY A 48 -2.09 4.11 -4.17
CA GLY A 48 -1.02 4.87 -3.51
C GLY A 48 -1.57 6.03 -2.68
N GLU A 49 -2.51 6.80 -3.23
CA GLU A 49 -3.21 7.88 -2.50
C GLU A 49 -3.98 7.32 -1.30
N PHE A 50 -4.70 6.20 -1.50
CA PHE A 50 -5.39 5.51 -0.41
C PHE A 50 -4.44 5.11 0.71
N TYR A 51 -3.28 4.53 0.38
CA TYR A 51 -2.29 4.13 1.37
C TYR A 51 -1.69 5.31 2.13
N GLU A 52 -1.45 6.45 1.49
CA GLU A 52 -1.02 7.67 2.19
C GLU A 52 -2.08 8.16 3.20
N ILE A 53 -3.38 8.07 2.85
CA ILE A 53 -4.47 8.41 3.76
C ILE A 53 -4.49 7.48 4.97
N VAL A 54 -4.40 6.15 4.75
CA VAL A 54 -4.40 5.18 5.86
C VAL A 54 -3.15 5.31 6.72
N LYS A 55 -1.99 5.59 6.12
CA LYS A 55 -0.74 5.80 6.86
C LYS A 55 -0.82 7.03 7.77
N ALA A 56 -1.47 8.10 7.30
CA ALA A 56 -1.68 9.32 8.10
C ALA A 56 -2.75 9.14 9.18
N ASN A 57 -3.78 8.33 8.93
CA ASN A 57 -4.85 8.04 9.88
C ASN A 57 -5.26 6.56 9.83
N PRO A 58 -4.60 5.68 10.61
CA PRO A 58 -4.82 4.23 10.53
C PRO A 58 -6.26 3.78 10.82
N GLU A 59 -7.00 4.52 11.66
CA GLU A 59 -8.37 4.21 12.05
C GLU A 59 -9.43 4.75 11.06
N SER A 60 -9.01 5.46 10.01
CA SER A 60 -9.92 6.06 9.03
C SER A 60 -10.70 5.06 8.18
N VAL A 61 -10.23 3.81 8.09
CA VAL A 61 -10.83 2.76 7.28
C VAL A 61 -10.89 1.43 8.03
N THR A 62 -11.96 0.69 7.84
CA THR A 62 -12.11 -0.66 8.41
C THR A 62 -11.18 -1.65 7.72
N ASP A 63 -10.90 -2.79 8.35
CA ASP A 63 -10.11 -3.86 7.73
C ASP A 63 -10.75 -4.38 6.44
N SER A 64 -12.08 -4.50 6.41
CA SER A 64 -12.82 -4.93 5.23
C SER A 64 -12.66 -3.96 4.06
N GLU A 65 -12.79 -2.65 4.30
CA GLU A 65 -12.60 -1.63 3.27
C GLU A 65 -11.15 -1.61 2.78
N PHE A 66 -10.19 -1.79 3.70
CA PHE A 66 -8.78 -1.89 3.39
C PHE A 66 -8.49 -3.04 2.42
N ILE A 67 -8.95 -4.24 2.74
CA ILE A 67 -8.82 -5.42 1.88
C ILE A 67 -9.53 -5.22 0.55
N GLN A 68 -10.74 -4.63 0.55
CA GLN A 68 -11.49 -4.37 -0.67
C GLN A 68 -10.74 -3.42 -1.61
N LYS A 69 -10.10 -2.38 -1.06
CA LYS A 69 -9.30 -1.43 -1.86
C LYS A 69 -8.04 -2.09 -2.45
N ILE A 70 -7.35 -2.91 -1.66
CA ILE A 70 -6.18 -3.68 -2.13
C ILE A 70 -6.58 -4.63 -3.25
N THR A 71 -7.61 -5.44 -3.04
CA THR A 71 -8.06 -6.44 -4.01
C THR A 71 -8.62 -5.81 -5.29
N GLY A 72 -9.32 -4.67 -5.17
CA GLY A 72 -9.78 -3.89 -6.31
C GLY A 72 -8.66 -3.29 -7.16
N ALA A 73 -7.44 -3.21 -6.64
CA ALA A 73 -6.29 -2.70 -7.38
C ALA A 73 -5.61 -3.78 -8.24
N PHE A 74 -5.92 -5.06 -8.06
CA PHE A 74 -5.40 -6.13 -8.94
C PHE A 74 -5.95 -6.02 -10.36
N TRP A 75 -5.22 -6.58 -11.33
CA TRP A 75 -5.68 -6.69 -12.72
C TRP A 75 -5.27 -7.99 -13.38
N PRO A 76 -6.05 -8.48 -14.37
CA PRO A 76 -5.71 -9.70 -15.11
C PRO A 76 -4.34 -9.62 -15.77
N THR A 77 -3.53 -10.64 -15.55
CA THR A 77 -2.21 -10.85 -16.17
C THR A 77 -1.86 -12.34 -16.05
N ASN A 78 -0.68 -12.77 -16.55
CA ASN A 78 -0.21 -14.14 -16.35
C ASN A 78 0.22 -14.38 -14.89
N CYS A 79 0.31 -15.64 -14.46
CA CYS A 79 0.58 -15.99 -13.06
C CYS A 79 1.90 -15.39 -12.53
N SER A 80 2.98 -15.43 -13.32
CA SER A 80 4.28 -14.87 -12.91
C SER A 80 4.22 -13.36 -12.71
N ALA A 81 3.65 -12.63 -13.66
CA ALA A 81 3.43 -11.18 -13.54
C ALA A 81 2.46 -10.84 -12.40
N PHE A 82 1.50 -11.71 -12.11
CA PHE A 82 0.58 -11.53 -11.00
C PHE A 82 1.27 -11.71 -9.64
N VAL A 83 2.23 -12.64 -9.51
CA VAL A 83 3.04 -12.76 -8.29
C VAL A 83 3.76 -11.43 -7.99
N GLU A 84 4.41 -10.83 -8.98
CA GLU A 84 5.10 -9.55 -8.80
C GLU A 84 4.11 -8.40 -8.51
N GLN A 85 3.00 -8.33 -9.26
CA GLN A 85 1.93 -7.36 -9.04
C GLN A 85 1.40 -7.45 -7.61
N SER A 86 1.04 -8.65 -7.16
CA SER A 86 0.42 -8.88 -5.87
C SER A 86 1.38 -8.57 -4.74
N PHE A 87 2.64 -8.99 -4.80
CA PHE A 87 3.64 -8.58 -3.80
C PHE A 87 3.82 -7.07 -3.73
N SER A 88 3.90 -6.39 -4.89
CA SER A 88 4.01 -4.93 -4.93
C SER A 88 2.84 -4.25 -4.19
N ILE A 89 1.63 -4.71 -4.49
CA ILE A 89 0.39 -4.14 -3.97
C ILE A 89 0.20 -4.45 -2.48
N ILE A 90 0.44 -5.68 -2.03
CA ILE A 90 0.15 -6.08 -0.65
C ILE A 90 1.23 -5.67 0.34
N ALA A 91 2.50 -5.54 -0.06
CA ALA A 91 3.60 -5.34 0.88
C ALA A 91 3.44 -4.06 1.74
N PRO A 92 3.05 -2.90 1.17
CA PRO A 92 2.70 -1.73 1.98
C PRO A 92 1.53 -2.02 2.93
N GLY A 93 0.52 -2.74 2.46
CA GLY A 93 -0.64 -3.13 3.26
C GLY A 93 -0.27 -4.00 4.47
N CYS A 94 0.59 -5.00 4.26
CA CYS A 94 1.13 -5.85 5.31
C CYS A 94 1.97 -5.06 6.32
N ALA A 95 2.73 -4.05 5.86
CA ALA A 95 3.50 -3.18 6.75
C ALA A 95 2.58 -2.30 7.63
N MET A 96 1.48 -1.79 7.08
CA MET A 96 0.51 -0.95 7.80
C MET A 96 -0.41 -1.75 8.73
N ARG A 97 -0.80 -2.98 8.35
CA ARG A 97 -1.74 -3.82 9.10
C ARG A 97 -1.22 -5.24 9.27
N PRO A 98 -0.28 -5.47 10.22
CA PRO A 98 0.33 -6.78 10.42
C PRO A 98 -0.66 -7.90 10.74
N HIS A 99 -1.80 -7.58 11.38
CA HIS A 99 -2.85 -8.55 11.69
C HIS A 99 -3.55 -9.10 10.44
N LEU A 100 -3.43 -8.45 9.29
CA LEU A 100 -4.02 -8.89 8.01
C LEU A 100 -3.06 -9.69 7.13
N ILE A 101 -1.80 -9.89 7.55
CA ILE A 101 -0.76 -10.53 6.73
C ILE A 101 -1.23 -11.88 6.17
N ARG A 102 -1.81 -12.76 7.01
CA ARG A 102 -2.28 -14.09 6.56
C ARG A 102 -3.22 -14.00 5.36
N GLN A 103 -4.16 -13.06 5.40
CA GLN A 103 -5.14 -12.89 4.33
C GLN A 103 -4.51 -12.27 3.08
N LEU A 104 -3.58 -11.32 3.26
CA LEU A 104 -2.96 -10.61 2.14
C LEU A 104 -1.94 -11.48 1.39
N ILE A 105 -1.13 -12.29 2.09
CA ILE A 105 -0.13 -13.14 1.44
C ILE A 105 -0.75 -14.30 0.65
N ALA A 106 -2.03 -14.59 0.86
CA ALA A 106 -2.75 -15.61 0.10
C ALA A 106 -2.75 -15.31 -1.41
N TYR A 107 -2.86 -14.04 -1.82
CA TYR A 107 -2.93 -13.66 -3.25
C TYR A 107 -1.67 -14.04 -4.05
N PRO A 108 -0.44 -13.64 -3.65
CA PRO A 108 0.76 -14.08 -4.36
C PRO A 108 0.95 -15.59 -4.29
N ILE A 109 0.61 -16.24 -3.17
CA ILE A 109 0.74 -17.68 -2.99
C ILE A 109 -0.19 -18.47 -3.92
N GLU A 110 -1.46 -18.07 -4.04
CA GLU A 110 -2.41 -18.65 -5.00
C GLU A 110 -1.89 -18.56 -6.43
N ALA A 111 -1.28 -17.43 -6.79
CA ALA A 111 -0.69 -17.24 -8.11
C ALA A 111 0.58 -18.07 -8.33
N MET A 112 1.40 -18.29 -7.30
CA MET A 112 2.54 -19.23 -7.37
C MET A 112 2.05 -20.65 -7.65
N ILE A 113 1.03 -21.11 -6.91
CA ILE A 113 0.43 -22.44 -7.09
C ILE A 113 -0.13 -22.58 -8.51
N ALA A 114 -0.93 -21.61 -8.96
CA ALA A 114 -1.45 -21.59 -10.33
C ALA A 114 -0.34 -21.51 -11.40
N GLY A 115 0.79 -20.91 -11.05
CA GLY A 115 2.01 -20.88 -11.87
C GLY A 115 2.83 -22.17 -11.84
N GLY A 116 2.42 -23.18 -11.07
CA GLY A 116 3.07 -24.48 -11.00
C GLY A 116 4.14 -24.61 -9.91
N LEU A 117 4.14 -23.76 -8.89
CA LEU A 117 4.98 -23.98 -7.71
C LEU A 117 4.49 -25.24 -6.99
N LEU A 118 5.39 -26.23 -6.82
CA LEU A 118 5.09 -27.51 -6.19
C LEU A 118 5.71 -27.66 -4.80
N ASP A 119 6.86 -27.04 -4.57
CA ASP A 119 7.55 -27.06 -3.28
C ASP A 119 7.15 -25.84 -2.44
N GLU A 120 6.56 -26.10 -1.28
CA GLU A 120 6.15 -25.07 -0.32
C GLU A 120 7.34 -24.29 0.26
N ASN A 121 8.54 -24.89 0.27
CA ASN A 121 9.75 -24.24 0.77
C ASN A 121 10.26 -23.15 -0.17
N ASP A 122 9.81 -23.14 -1.43
CA ASP A 122 10.21 -22.14 -2.42
C ASP A 122 9.39 -20.84 -2.33
N VAL A 123 8.31 -20.79 -1.53
CA VAL A 123 7.42 -19.63 -1.42
C VAL A 123 8.17 -18.37 -1.01
N ILE A 124 9.04 -18.48 -0.01
CA ILE A 124 9.84 -17.33 0.44
C ILE A 124 10.78 -16.86 -0.67
N SER A 125 11.46 -17.81 -1.33
CA SER A 125 12.38 -17.53 -2.43
C SER A 125 11.71 -16.80 -3.60
N GLN A 126 10.42 -17.04 -3.88
CA GLN A 126 9.69 -16.29 -4.91
C GLN A 126 9.55 -14.80 -4.57
N GLY A 127 9.18 -14.46 -3.34
CA GLY A 127 9.12 -13.06 -2.90
C GLY A 127 10.49 -12.39 -2.87
N MET A 128 11.55 -13.15 -2.52
CA MET A 128 12.92 -12.68 -2.59
C MET A 128 13.43 -12.49 -4.02
N ALA A 129 13.01 -13.33 -4.97
CA ALA A 129 13.34 -13.17 -6.38
C ALA A 129 12.70 -11.89 -6.93
N TYR A 130 11.43 -11.63 -6.60
CA TYR A 130 10.73 -10.40 -6.98
C TYR A 130 11.46 -9.14 -6.46
N VAL A 131 11.79 -9.06 -5.16
CA VAL A 131 12.38 -7.83 -4.59
C VAL A 131 13.78 -7.53 -5.11
N ASN A 132 14.48 -8.55 -5.61
CA ASN A 132 15.81 -8.45 -6.23
C ASN A 132 15.77 -8.34 -7.77
N ASN A 133 14.58 -8.46 -8.39
CA ASN A 133 14.43 -8.28 -9.83
C ASN A 133 14.76 -6.81 -10.18
N PRO A 134 15.69 -6.53 -11.13
CA PRO A 134 15.97 -5.17 -11.57
C PRO A 134 14.83 -4.58 -12.43
N GLN A 135 13.98 -5.41 -13.01
CA GLN A 135 12.88 -5.01 -13.90
C GLN A 135 11.59 -5.80 -13.61
N PRO A 136 11.02 -5.71 -12.39
CA PRO A 136 9.73 -6.32 -12.09
C PRO A 136 8.62 -5.68 -12.93
N TYR A 137 7.58 -6.48 -13.17
CA TYR A 137 6.34 -6.08 -13.82
C TYR A 137 5.67 -4.90 -13.14
N VAL A 138 5.68 -4.88 -11.79
CA VAL A 138 5.27 -3.74 -10.98
C VAL A 138 6.37 -3.44 -9.97
N GLN A 139 6.90 -2.23 -9.98
CA GLN A 139 7.96 -1.83 -9.06
C GLN A 139 7.47 -1.81 -7.61
N PRO A 140 8.22 -2.38 -6.64
CA PRO A 140 7.88 -2.23 -5.24
C PRO A 140 8.09 -0.78 -4.82
N THR A 141 7.22 -0.30 -3.93
CA THR A 141 7.42 0.98 -3.25
C THR A 141 8.61 0.87 -2.29
N PRO A 142 9.20 1.98 -1.82
CA PRO A 142 10.29 1.92 -0.85
C PRO A 142 9.91 1.16 0.43
N ASP A 143 8.70 1.40 0.96
CA ASP A 143 8.20 0.73 2.16
C ASP A 143 7.88 -0.76 1.88
N GLY A 144 7.27 -1.06 0.73
CA GLY A 144 7.00 -2.44 0.31
C GLY A 144 8.28 -3.25 0.12
N LYS A 145 9.30 -2.64 -0.51
CA LYS A 145 10.63 -3.23 -0.68
C LYS A 145 11.28 -3.52 0.68
N ARG A 146 11.21 -2.58 1.62
CA ARG A 146 11.73 -2.77 2.98
C ARG A 146 11.03 -3.93 3.68
N TRP A 147 9.70 -4.00 3.61
CA TRP A 147 8.92 -5.09 4.21
C TRP A 147 9.30 -6.45 3.60
N LEU A 148 9.45 -6.54 2.28
CA LEU A 148 9.85 -7.77 1.59
C LEU A 148 11.28 -8.22 1.95
N LEU A 149 12.20 -7.30 2.21
CA LEU A 149 13.56 -7.67 2.61
C LEU A 149 13.64 -8.06 4.09
N GLU A 150 12.88 -7.40 4.96
CA GLU A 150 13.07 -7.50 6.41
C GLU A 150 12.05 -8.39 7.12
N GLN A 151 10.83 -8.50 6.59
CA GLN A 151 9.71 -9.18 7.24
C GLN A 151 9.33 -10.47 6.51
N TRP A 152 9.23 -10.45 5.18
CA TRP A 152 8.84 -11.61 4.40
C TRP A 152 9.66 -12.89 4.72
N PRO A 153 11.01 -12.85 4.83
CA PRO A 153 11.78 -14.04 5.21
C PRO A 153 11.45 -14.60 6.59
N LYS A 154 10.92 -13.77 7.50
CA LYS A 154 10.54 -14.19 8.86
C LYS A 154 9.15 -14.82 8.91
N LEU A 155 8.40 -14.78 7.80
CA LEU A 155 7.05 -15.33 7.69
C LEU A 155 7.02 -16.75 7.14
N GLU A 156 8.16 -17.44 7.03
CA GLU A 156 8.28 -18.79 6.42
C GLU A 156 7.20 -19.76 6.91
N LEU A 157 7.06 -19.93 8.23
CA LEU A 157 6.05 -20.82 8.80
C LEU A 157 4.63 -20.44 8.38
N LEU A 158 4.29 -19.14 8.44
CA LEU A 158 2.96 -18.65 8.04
C LEU A 158 2.73 -18.80 6.53
N ALA A 159 3.74 -18.53 5.71
CA ALA A 159 3.67 -18.64 4.26
C ALA A 159 3.47 -20.10 3.82
N VAL A 160 4.17 -21.04 4.45
CA VAL A 160 3.99 -22.48 4.22
C VAL A 160 2.59 -22.94 4.65
N GLU A 161 2.09 -22.48 5.79
CA GLU A 161 0.71 -22.79 6.22
C GLU A 161 -0.33 -22.29 5.22
N VAL A 162 -0.20 -21.04 4.74
CA VAL A 162 -1.10 -20.49 3.73
C VAL A 162 -0.95 -21.24 2.40
N TYR A 163 0.27 -21.58 1.99
CA TYR A 163 0.51 -22.38 0.79
C TYR A 163 -0.20 -23.73 0.87
N ARG A 164 -0.01 -24.49 1.95
CA ARG A 164 -0.66 -25.79 2.12
C ARG A 164 -2.18 -25.65 2.04
N GLN A 165 -2.74 -24.68 2.76
CA GLN A 165 -4.17 -24.43 2.72
C GLN A 165 -4.66 -24.17 1.28
N LYS A 166 -4.01 -23.24 0.57
CA LYS A 166 -4.40 -22.86 -0.80
C LYS A 166 -4.15 -23.96 -1.83
N TYR A 167 -3.10 -24.75 -1.65
CA TYR A 167 -2.80 -25.88 -2.50
C TYR A 167 -3.89 -26.95 -2.37
N TYR A 168 -4.35 -27.26 -1.15
CA TYR A 168 -5.47 -28.18 -0.96
C TYR A 168 -6.80 -27.61 -1.48
N GLU A 169 -7.06 -26.32 -1.33
CA GLU A 169 -8.24 -25.67 -1.92
C GLU A 169 -8.25 -25.77 -3.46
N ALA A 170 -7.08 -25.68 -4.11
CA ALA A 170 -6.97 -25.77 -5.56
C ALA A 170 -7.09 -27.21 -6.13
N LEU A 171 -6.92 -28.23 -5.28
CA LEU A 171 -7.03 -29.64 -5.67
C LEU A 171 -8.45 -30.22 -5.52
N ASN A 172 -9.34 -29.52 -4.82
CA ASN A 172 -10.73 -29.94 -4.55
C ASN A 172 -11.73 -29.12 -5.38
#